data_AF-A0A094CND5-F1
#
_entry.id   AF-A0A094CND5-F1
#
_cell.length_a   1.000
_cell.length_b   1.000
_cell.length_c   1.000
_cell.angle_alpha   90.00
_cell.angle_beta   90.00
_cell.angle_gamma   90.00
#
_symmetry.space_group_name_H-M   'P 1'
#
loop_
_entity.id
_entity.type
_entity.pdbx_description
1 polymer ?
#
loop_
_entity_poly.entity_id
_entity_poly.type
_entity_poly.pdbx_seq_one_letter_code
_entity_poly.pdbx_strand_id
1 'polypeptide(L)'
;MLGLPAKKTRQTRRFKGKDRSENDGIAANLLETAIFMPMKPRFRGVDACLSRSFDSQAVLHAIDYYNSMISPDLVPVENPENPYRFSSSDVRFLPPTVLHNLFSIVFSHELIRRDGIHSDNGSQSSVAVYSHRGLALRSLNQDLASPETQTSDMVIACILMFTLAELQLSVCRDWDKHITGVKKIIELRGGLKNVAGRDKHLDAMLAYFMIIDVMSFTTSPRPAMAHTNSWMNDQIQYLEIIPDLYKSGVSTCFACPTELFVDIIRINQLRAAEQLETNIHQLTTSSQDVLNHVLQFSSLKWVATYLCGQNSETTSDIHAVEPIMSGWLSVAEIYHAVVTLYCLGSLSSLIGVIQSVSSISQARIASYNSIKLHLRNIFLAKDGAAQMRKLLIWPLVIAGIETRKEDSSFRLFITTQLNWMSSALGTYAPIEARQFLESHWRSVDHCLPSEEKPWESMFDKHFVFVL
;
A
#
# COMPACT_ATOMS: atom_id res chain seq x y z
N MET A 1 59.65 -47.24 -9.22
CA MET A 1 60.64 -47.85 -10.14
C MET A 1 60.03 -47.83 -11.53
N LEU A 2 60.50 -46.90 -12.38
CA LEU A 2 61.31 -47.16 -13.60
C LEU A 2 60.39 -47.37 -14.83
N GLY A 3 60.47 -46.63 -15.94
CA GLY A 3 61.39 -45.59 -16.36
C GLY A 3 61.01 -45.00 -17.73
N LEU A 4 61.46 -43.76 -17.94
CA LEU A 4 61.66 -43.00 -19.20
C LEU A 4 62.55 -43.78 -20.22
N PRO A 5 62.61 -43.44 -21.54
CA PRO A 5 63.23 -42.20 -22.10
C PRO A 5 62.49 -41.57 -23.32
N ALA A 6 62.40 -40.26 -23.53
CA ALA A 6 63.38 -39.21 -23.88
C ALA A 6 63.86 -39.15 -25.36
N LYS A 7 63.53 -38.05 -26.06
CA LYS A 7 64.32 -37.30 -27.10
C LYS A 7 63.65 -35.91 -27.29
N LYS A 8 64.22 -34.76 -26.86
CA LYS A 8 65.29 -33.89 -27.46
C LYS A 8 64.96 -33.43 -28.91
N THR A 9 65.04 -32.19 -29.39
CA THR A 9 65.58 -30.87 -28.91
C THR A 9 65.29 -29.78 -29.96
N ARG A 10 65.15 -28.50 -29.53
CA ARG A 10 65.65 -27.21 -30.13
C ARG A 10 64.75 -26.09 -29.55
N GLN A 11 65.12 -25.18 -28.66
CA GLN A 11 66.31 -24.37 -28.39
C GLN A 11 66.58 -23.26 -29.41
N THR A 12 66.16 -22.04 -29.06
CA THR A 12 66.88 -20.78 -29.30
C THR A 12 66.81 -19.90 -28.04
N ARG A 13 67.99 -19.64 -27.48
CA ARG A 13 68.33 -18.62 -26.47
C ARG A 13 68.17 -17.22 -27.09
N ARG A 14 68.03 -16.08 -26.39
CA ARG A 14 68.95 -15.38 -25.44
C ARG A 14 68.33 -13.95 -25.32
N PHE A 15 68.35 -13.16 -24.24
CA PHE A 15 69.46 -12.74 -23.37
C PHE A 15 68.93 -12.11 -22.06
N LYS A 16 69.76 -12.22 -21.01
CA LYS A 16 69.67 -11.59 -19.69
C LYS A 16 70.01 -10.10 -19.73
N GLY A 17 69.48 -9.35 -18.77
CA GLY A 17 70.08 -8.11 -18.25
C GLY A 17 69.38 -7.70 -16.95
N LYS A 18 70.10 -7.80 -15.83
CA LYS A 18 69.69 -7.49 -14.46
C LYS A 18 70.49 -6.26 -14.06
N ASP A 19 69.88 -5.22 -13.52
CA ASP A 19 70.50 -4.41 -12.47
C ASP A 19 69.47 -3.64 -11.65
N ARG A 20 69.76 -3.59 -10.35
CA ARG A 20 69.01 -2.92 -9.29
C ARG A 20 69.47 -1.47 -9.18
N SER A 21 68.54 -0.55 -8.96
CA SER A 21 68.79 0.60 -8.09
C SER A 21 67.50 0.99 -7.39
N GLU A 22 67.55 1.00 -6.07
CA GLU A 22 66.57 1.61 -5.17
C GLU A 22 66.36 3.08 -5.54
N ASN A 23 65.11 3.53 -5.58
CA ASN A 23 64.78 4.89 -5.20
C ASN A 23 63.34 4.96 -4.72
N ASP A 24 63.19 5.38 -3.46
CA ASP A 24 61.91 5.70 -2.82
C ASP A 24 61.16 6.78 -3.59
N GLY A 25 59.85 6.61 -3.73
CA GLY A 25 58.99 7.58 -4.42
C GLY A 25 57.52 7.20 -4.34
N ILE A 26 56.86 7.76 -3.32
CA ILE A 26 55.42 7.76 -3.06
C ILE A 26 54.60 7.85 -4.35
N ALA A 27 53.80 6.82 -4.66
CA ALA A 27 52.79 6.88 -5.71
C ALA A 27 51.48 6.22 -5.22
N ALA A 28 50.42 6.99 -5.36
CA ALA A 28 49.11 6.81 -4.76
C ALA A 28 48.40 5.49 -5.11
N ASN A 29 47.73 4.92 -4.11
CA ASN A 29 46.67 3.93 -4.28
C ASN A 29 45.55 4.54 -5.14
N LEU A 30 45.51 4.17 -6.42
CA LEU A 30 44.32 4.36 -7.26
C LEU A 30 43.28 3.33 -6.82
N LEU A 31 42.25 3.84 -6.15
CA LEU A 31 41.03 3.15 -5.80
C LEU A 31 40.41 2.58 -7.08
N GLU A 32 40.36 1.25 -7.17
CA GLU A 32 39.66 0.53 -8.24
C GLU A 32 38.19 0.96 -8.19
N THR A 33 37.81 1.79 -9.15
CA THR A 33 36.47 2.36 -9.23
C THR A 33 35.50 1.21 -9.49
N ALA A 34 34.63 0.92 -8.54
CA ALA A 34 33.55 -0.05 -8.71
C ALA A 34 32.80 0.29 -10.01
N ILE A 35 32.92 -0.58 -11.01
CA ILE A 35 32.21 -0.47 -12.26
C ILE A 35 30.73 -0.57 -11.91
N PHE A 36 30.03 0.57 -11.96
CA PHE A 36 28.59 0.66 -11.82
C PHE A 36 27.99 -0.14 -12.98
N MET A 37 27.62 -1.39 -12.73
CA MET A 37 26.91 -2.21 -13.70
C MET A 37 25.60 -1.47 -14.04
N PRO A 38 25.35 -1.08 -15.31
CA PRO A 38 24.12 -0.41 -15.67
C PRO A 38 22.96 -1.35 -15.37
N MET A 39 22.09 -0.95 -14.43
CA MET A 39 20.85 -1.68 -14.17
C MET A 39 20.06 -1.77 -15.47
N LYS A 40 19.64 -2.99 -15.84
CA LYS A 40 18.78 -3.21 -17.00
C LYS A 40 17.48 -2.42 -16.81
N PRO A 41 16.99 -1.70 -17.83
CA PRO A 41 15.73 -0.96 -17.73
C PRO A 41 14.58 -1.93 -17.44
N ARG A 42 13.67 -1.53 -16.55
CA ARG A 42 12.47 -2.31 -16.18
C ARG A 42 11.54 -2.49 -17.38
N PHE A 43 11.47 -1.47 -18.22
CA PHE A 43 10.61 -1.41 -19.39
C PHE A 43 11.38 -1.78 -20.66
N ARG A 44 10.74 -2.56 -21.54
CA ARG A 44 11.20 -2.80 -22.93
C ARG A 44 10.18 -2.13 -23.85
N GLY A 45 10.53 -0.98 -24.42
CA GLY A 45 9.59 -0.15 -25.17
C GLY A 45 10.28 0.74 -26.21
N VAL A 46 9.47 1.50 -26.96
CA VAL A 46 9.94 2.56 -27.87
C VAL A 46 10.52 3.68 -27.03
N ASP A 47 11.58 4.34 -27.52
CA ASP A 47 12.21 5.46 -26.81
C ASP A 47 11.19 6.61 -26.64
N ALA A 48 10.67 6.77 -25.42
CA ALA A 48 9.66 7.76 -25.06
C ALA A 48 10.12 9.18 -25.38
N CYS A 49 11.42 9.47 -25.18
CA CYS A 49 12.04 10.75 -25.44
C CYS A 49 12.27 11.02 -26.94
N LEU A 50 12.29 9.97 -27.78
CA LEU A 50 12.39 10.09 -29.24
C LEU A 50 11.03 9.99 -29.94
N SER A 51 9.98 9.50 -29.26
CA SER A 51 8.61 9.57 -29.77
C SER A 51 8.19 11.05 -29.80
N ARG A 52 8.00 11.61 -31.00
CA ARG A 52 7.67 13.03 -31.23
C ARG A 52 6.34 13.50 -30.59
N SER A 53 5.69 12.67 -29.78
CA SER A 53 4.42 12.92 -29.11
C SER A 53 4.54 13.47 -27.68
N PHE A 54 5.71 13.35 -27.04
CA PHE A 54 5.91 13.81 -25.66
C PHE A 54 7.06 14.83 -25.56
N ASP A 55 6.84 15.91 -24.80
CA ASP A 55 7.88 16.86 -24.44
C ASP A 55 8.80 16.22 -23.38
N SER A 56 10.07 16.02 -23.74
CA SER A 56 11.07 15.37 -22.89
C SER A 56 11.33 16.14 -21.59
N GLN A 57 11.21 17.47 -21.60
CA GLN A 57 11.35 18.27 -20.39
C GLN A 57 10.16 18.05 -19.45
N ALA A 58 8.94 17.96 -19.98
CA ALA A 58 7.74 17.67 -19.21
C ALA A 58 7.79 16.26 -18.58
N VAL A 59 8.29 15.27 -19.32
CA VAL A 59 8.45 13.90 -18.81
C VAL A 59 9.44 13.86 -17.66
N LEU A 60 10.62 14.48 -17.80
CA LEU A 60 11.62 14.54 -16.73
C LEU A 60 11.08 15.24 -15.48
N HIS A 61 10.40 16.38 -15.66
CA HIS A 61 9.77 17.09 -14.55
C HIS A 61 8.72 16.24 -13.83
N ALA A 62 7.86 15.52 -14.56
CA ALA A 62 6.84 14.67 -13.96
C ALA A 62 7.46 13.51 -13.15
N ILE A 63 8.55 12.91 -13.65
CA ILE A 63 9.28 11.85 -12.96
C ILE A 63 9.95 12.38 -11.69
N ASP A 64 10.65 13.51 -11.79
CA ASP A 64 11.33 14.14 -10.65
C ASP A 64 10.32 14.53 -9.57
N TYR A 65 9.19 15.13 -9.97
CA TYR A 65 8.11 15.47 -9.07
C TYR A 65 7.54 14.21 -8.40
N TYR A 66 7.19 13.18 -9.17
CA TYR A 66 6.63 11.94 -8.63
C TYR A 66 7.57 11.26 -7.63
N ASN A 67 8.85 11.11 -7.97
CA ASN A 67 9.85 10.48 -7.11
C ASN A 67 10.14 11.28 -5.82
N SER A 68 9.93 12.60 -5.85
CA SER A 68 10.20 13.49 -4.71
C SER A 68 8.98 13.73 -3.83
N MET A 69 7.78 13.75 -4.41
CA MET A 69 6.56 14.23 -3.74
C MET A 69 5.49 13.16 -3.56
N ILE A 70 5.49 12.08 -4.34
CA ILE A 70 4.40 11.08 -4.36
C ILE A 70 4.91 9.70 -3.94
N SER A 71 5.95 9.17 -4.61
CA SER A 71 6.46 7.82 -4.29
C SER A 71 6.89 7.64 -2.84
N PRO A 72 7.40 8.67 -2.12
CA PRO A 72 7.69 8.53 -0.69
C PRO A 72 6.48 8.25 0.17
N ASP A 73 5.29 8.66 -0.27
CA ASP A 73 4.04 8.43 0.47
C ASP A 73 3.42 7.06 0.19
N LEU A 74 3.96 6.30 -0.75
CA LEU A 74 3.56 4.91 -1.03
C LEU A 74 4.27 3.88 -0.14
N VAL A 75 5.19 4.31 0.72
CA VAL A 75 5.87 3.46 1.72
C VAL A 75 5.84 4.13 3.10
N PRO A 76 5.94 3.40 4.22
CA PRO A 76 5.90 4.00 5.55
C PRO A 76 7.12 4.85 5.86
N VAL A 77 8.30 4.35 5.46
CA VAL A 77 9.59 5.03 5.64
C VAL A 77 10.33 5.00 4.31
N GLU A 78 10.65 6.19 3.83
CA GLU A 78 11.32 6.39 2.55
C GLU A 78 12.75 5.82 2.59
N ASN A 79 13.13 5.08 1.56
CA ASN A 79 14.45 4.45 1.42
C ASN A 79 14.84 4.23 -0.05
N PRO A 80 16.14 4.04 -0.36
CA PRO A 80 16.60 3.86 -1.75
C PRO A 80 15.98 2.66 -2.49
N GLU A 81 15.53 1.63 -1.77
CA GLU A 81 14.90 0.43 -2.33
C GLU A 81 13.39 0.59 -2.59
N ASN A 82 12.83 1.80 -2.42
CA ASN A 82 11.42 2.08 -2.71
C ASN A 82 11.05 1.61 -4.14
N PRO A 83 10.20 0.57 -4.28
CA PRO A 83 9.91 -0.05 -5.57
C PRO A 83 9.04 0.83 -6.48
N TYR A 84 8.42 1.88 -5.93
CA TYR A 84 7.55 2.77 -6.71
C TYR A 84 8.33 3.84 -7.46
N ARG A 85 9.61 4.05 -7.16
CA ARG A 85 10.42 5.03 -7.88
C ARG A 85 10.64 4.63 -9.33
N PHE A 86 10.62 5.64 -10.19
CA PHE A 86 11.18 5.54 -11.53
C PHE A 86 12.69 5.71 -11.45
N SER A 87 13.43 4.75 -12.00
CA SER A 87 14.89 4.89 -12.12
C SER A 87 15.25 5.69 -13.36
N SER A 88 16.46 6.26 -13.39
CA SER A 88 16.98 6.99 -14.55
C SER A 88 17.09 6.11 -15.81
N SER A 89 17.27 4.79 -15.64
CA SER A 89 17.28 3.84 -16.76
C SER A 89 15.88 3.57 -17.31
N ASP A 90 14.82 3.75 -16.52
CA ASP A 90 13.43 3.51 -16.92
C ASP A 90 12.88 4.59 -17.85
N VAL A 91 13.33 5.84 -17.69
CA VAL A 91 12.80 7.05 -18.35
C VAL A 91 12.64 6.89 -19.86
N ARG A 92 13.63 6.30 -20.52
CA ARG A 92 13.62 6.16 -21.98
C ARG A 92 12.60 5.16 -22.49
N PHE A 93 12.13 4.22 -21.68
CA PHE A 93 11.37 3.08 -22.18
C PHE A 93 9.94 3.02 -21.63
N LEU A 94 9.46 4.10 -21.00
CA LEU A 94 8.13 4.15 -20.42
C LEU A 94 7.06 3.99 -21.51
N PRO A 95 6.15 3.00 -21.39
CA PRO A 95 5.02 2.87 -22.31
C PRO A 95 4.11 4.10 -22.28
N PRO A 96 3.41 4.43 -23.39
CA PRO A 96 2.50 5.58 -23.43
C PRO A 96 1.43 5.54 -22.35
N THR A 97 0.91 4.36 -22.01
CA THR A 97 -0.03 4.14 -20.90
C THR A 97 0.54 4.63 -19.57
N VAL A 98 1.81 4.27 -19.27
CA VAL A 98 2.50 4.66 -18.03
C VAL A 98 2.77 6.16 -18.00
N LEU A 99 3.22 6.74 -19.10
CA LEU A 99 3.48 8.19 -19.20
C LEU A 99 2.23 9.02 -18.97
N HIS A 100 1.13 8.68 -19.64
CA HIS A 100 -0.13 9.39 -19.47
C HIS A 100 -0.70 9.23 -18.04
N ASN A 101 -0.56 8.06 -17.44
CA ASN A 101 -0.90 7.87 -16.03
C ASN A 101 -0.04 8.73 -15.11
N LEU A 102 1.27 8.76 -15.33
CA LEU A 102 2.19 9.58 -14.55
C LEU A 102 1.79 11.06 -14.59
N PHE A 103 1.53 11.62 -15.78
CA PHE A 103 1.05 13.00 -15.90
C PHE A 103 -0.28 13.21 -15.16
N SER A 104 -1.24 12.28 -15.31
CA SER A 104 -2.51 12.36 -14.60
C SER A 104 -2.34 12.36 -13.08
N ILE A 105 -1.48 11.50 -12.54
CA ILE A 105 -1.19 11.39 -11.11
C ILE A 105 -0.54 12.67 -10.60
N VAL A 106 0.49 13.16 -11.29
CA VAL A 106 1.23 14.38 -10.91
C VAL A 106 0.31 15.60 -10.92
N PHE A 107 -0.46 15.81 -11.99
CA PHE A 107 -1.38 16.93 -12.06
C PHE A 107 -2.52 16.83 -11.04
N SER A 108 -3.02 15.62 -10.76
CA SER A 108 -4.03 15.41 -9.70
C SER A 108 -3.46 15.76 -8.33
N HIS A 109 -2.25 15.30 -8.04
CA HIS A 109 -1.56 15.58 -6.79
C HIS A 109 -1.35 17.09 -6.60
N GLU A 110 -0.81 17.77 -7.62
CA GLU A 110 -0.61 19.23 -7.58
C GLU A 110 -1.93 19.99 -7.37
N LEU A 111 -2.99 19.58 -8.08
CA LEU A 111 -4.32 20.18 -7.97
C LEU A 111 -4.87 20.05 -6.55
N ILE A 112 -4.86 18.85 -5.98
CA ILE A 112 -5.42 18.59 -4.63
C ILE A 112 -4.65 19.37 -3.57
N ARG A 113 -3.31 19.40 -3.67
CA ARG A 113 -2.47 20.17 -2.75
C ARG A 113 -2.70 21.67 -2.85
N ARG A 114 -3.02 22.17 -4.04
CA ARG A 114 -3.36 23.57 -4.31
C ARG A 114 -4.77 23.93 -3.90
N ASP A 115 -5.77 23.07 -4.09
CA ASP A 115 -7.16 23.37 -3.73
C ASP A 115 -7.37 23.44 -2.19
N GLY A 116 -6.49 22.81 -1.41
CA GLY A 116 -6.36 23.09 0.04
C GLY A 116 -5.88 24.53 0.36
N ILE A 117 -5.41 25.27 -0.65
CA ILE A 117 -4.88 26.64 -0.62
C ILE A 117 -5.55 27.44 -1.77
N HIS A 118 -6.85 27.71 -1.65
CA HIS A 118 -7.64 28.66 -2.48
C HIS A 118 -7.09 28.99 -3.89
N SER A 119 -7.68 28.47 -4.98
CA SER A 119 -7.35 28.99 -6.32
C SER A 119 -8.48 28.95 -7.35
N ASP A 120 -8.67 30.08 -8.04
CA ASP A 120 -9.59 30.34 -9.17
C ASP A 120 -9.19 29.63 -10.49
N ASN A 121 -8.03 28.93 -10.54
CA ASN A 121 -7.49 28.30 -11.75
C ASN A 121 -7.81 26.80 -11.90
N GLY A 122 -8.65 26.22 -11.04
CA GLY A 122 -8.93 24.78 -10.99
C GLY A 122 -9.50 24.17 -12.29
N SER A 123 -10.09 24.99 -13.18
CA SER A 123 -10.73 24.50 -14.41
C SER A 123 -9.74 23.96 -15.46
N GLN A 124 -8.59 24.61 -15.68
CA GLN A 124 -7.61 24.18 -16.69
C GLN A 124 -6.80 22.95 -16.24
N SER A 125 -6.43 22.88 -14.96
CA SER A 125 -5.69 21.75 -14.39
C SER A 125 -6.55 20.47 -14.38
N SER A 126 -7.84 20.60 -14.07
CA SER A 126 -8.82 19.50 -14.16
C SER A 126 -8.93 18.94 -15.59
N VAL A 127 -8.97 19.80 -16.62
CA VAL A 127 -9.00 19.36 -18.03
C VAL A 127 -7.75 18.55 -18.41
N ALA A 128 -6.56 18.97 -17.97
CA ALA A 128 -5.32 18.25 -18.24
C ALA A 128 -5.30 16.86 -17.59
N VAL A 129 -5.76 16.73 -16.34
CA VAL A 129 -5.92 15.45 -15.64
C VAL A 129 -6.80 14.50 -16.45
N TYR A 130 -8.01 14.93 -16.82
CA TYR A 130 -8.94 14.07 -17.54
C TYR A 130 -8.49 13.74 -18.97
N SER A 131 -7.78 14.66 -19.64
CA SER A 131 -7.20 14.43 -20.97
C SER A 131 -6.16 13.30 -20.94
N HIS A 132 -5.19 13.38 -20.03
CA HIS A 132 -4.17 12.34 -19.87
C HIS A 132 -4.77 11.01 -19.45
N ARG A 133 -5.75 11.00 -18.54
CA ARG A 133 -6.48 9.79 -18.18
C ARG A 133 -7.18 9.13 -19.37
N GLY A 134 -7.84 9.92 -20.23
CA GLY A 134 -8.48 9.41 -21.44
C GLY A 134 -7.47 8.83 -22.45
N LEU A 135 -6.29 9.43 -22.55
CA LEU A 135 -5.20 8.91 -23.39
C LEU A 135 -4.60 7.60 -22.82
N ALA A 136 -4.40 7.53 -21.50
CA ALA A 136 -3.94 6.31 -20.84
C ALA A 136 -4.92 5.15 -21.05
N LEU A 137 -6.22 5.38 -20.88
CA LEU A 137 -7.24 4.36 -21.15
C LEU A 137 -7.23 3.88 -22.61
N ARG A 138 -7.08 4.79 -23.58
CA ARG A 138 -6.98 4.40 -24.99
C ARG A 138 -5.76 3.54 -25.27
N SER A 139 -4.61 3.90 -24.70
CA SER A 139 -3.36 3.14 -24.83
C SER A 139 -3.49 1.76 -24.17
N LEU A 140 -4.05 1.68 -22.95
CA LEU A 140 -4.30 0.42 -22.26
C LEU A 140 -5.26 -0.49 -23.04
N ASN A 141 -6.31 0.05 -23.65
CA ASN A 141 -7.23 -0.71 -24.48
C ASN A 141 -6.54 -1.30 -25.73
N GLN A 142 -5.54 -0.62 -26.30
CA GLN A 142 -4.74 -1.16 -27.39
C GLN A 142 -3.88 -2.34 -26.92
N ASP A 143 -3.25 -2.22 -25.75
CA ASP A 143 -2.47 -3.29 -25.13
C ASP A 143 -3.35 -4.51 -24.79
N LEU A 144 -4.60 -4.29 -24.35
CA LEU A 144 -5.57 -5.34 -24.06
C LEU A 144 -6.15 -6.01 -25.31
N ALA A 145 -6.24 -5.29 -26.44
CA ALA A 145 -6.75 -5.83 -27.70
C ALA A 145 -5.74 -6.73 -28.42
N SER A 146 -4.45 -6.65 -28.07
CA SER A 146 -3.40 -7.45 -28.69
C SER A 146 -3.18 -8.78 -27.95
N PRO A 147 -3.26 -9.93 -28.64
CA PRO A 147 -3.01 -11.25 -28.03
C PRO A 147 -1.64 -11.40 -27.37
N GLU A 148 -0.63 -10.63 -27.81
CA GLU A 148 0.73 -10.69 -27.29
C GLU A 148 0.87 -9.99 -25.93
N THR A 149 0.06 -8.97 -25.67
CA THR A 149 0.21 -8.08 -24.51
C THR A 149 -0.92 -8.19 -23.51
N GLN A 150 -2.11 -8.68 -23.90
CA GLN A 150 -3.35 -8.71 -23.11
C GLN A 150 -3.24 -9.32 -21.70
N THR A 151 -2.29 -10.23 -21.47
CA THR A 151 -2.03 -10.85 -20.16
C THR A 151 -0.60 -10.62 -19.65
N SER A 152 0.11 -9.64 -20.19
CA SER A 152 1.49 -9.36 -19.79
C SER A 152 1.59 -8.76 -18.38
N ASP A 153 2.75 -8.91 -17.74
CA ASP A 153 3.08 -8.24 -16.47
C ASP A 153 2.88 -6.70 -16.57
N MET A 154 3.22 -6.14 -17.74
CA MET A 154 3.08 -4.72 -18.01
C MET A 154 1.62 -4.27 -18.01
N VAL A 155 0.72 -5.03 -18.63
CA VAL A 155 -0.71 -4.70 -18.63
C VAL A 155 -1.28 -4.74 -17.21
N ILE A 156 -0.91 -5.73 -16.40
CA ILE A 156 -1.31 -5.77 -14.98
C ILE A 156 -0.80 -4.52 -14.25
N ALA A 157 0.48 -4.18 -14.39
CA ALA A 157 1.06 -2.99 -13.76
C ALA A 157 0.37 -1.68 -14.22
N CYS A 158 0.07 -1.54 -15.51
CA CYS A 158 -0.64 -0.40 -16.07
C CYS A 158 -2.06 -0.26 -15.51
N ILE A 159 -2.81 -1.37 -15.41
CA ILE A 159 -4.16 -1.34 -14.82
C ILE A 159 -4.07 -0.95 -13.35
N LEU A 160 -3.15 -1.53 -12.57
CA LEU A 160 -3.01 -1.22 -11.15
C LEU A 160 -2.55 0.22 -10.91
N MET A 161 -1.63 0.74 -11.72
CA MET A 161 -1.25 2.16 -11.67
C MET A 161 -2.45 3.06 -11.97
N PHE A 162 -3.28 2.68 -12.93
CA PHE A 162 -4.52 3.39 -13.25
C PHE A 162 -5.51 3.35 -12.07
N THR A 163 -5.69 2.20 -11.43
CA THR A 163 -6.54 2.05 -10.23
C THR A 163 -6.08 2.95 -9.10
N LEU A 164 -4.76 3.01 -8.81
CA LEU A 164 -4.22 3.91 -7.79
C LEU A 164 -4.46 5.39 -8.13
N ALA A 165 -4.29 5.77 -9.40
CA ALA A 165 -4.60 7.12 -9.87
C ALA A 165 -6.08 7.48 -9.75
N GLU A 166 -6.98 6.51 -9.92
CA GLU A 166 -8.42 6.73 -9.70
C GLU A 166 -8.77 6.87 -8.22
N LEU A 167 -8.17 6.05 -7.35
CA LEU A 167 -8.37 6.10 -5.90
C LEU A 167 -7.83 7.40 -5.29
N GLN A 168 -6.74 7.96 -5.85
CA GLN A 168 -6.27 9.30 -5.51
C GLN A 168 -7.36 10.37 -5.71
N LEU A 169 -8.24 10.18 -6.70
CA LEU A 169 -9.29 11.13 -7.03
C LEU A 169 -10.63 10.86 -6.33
N SER A 170 -10.91 9.62 -5.91
CA SER A 170 -12.13 9.25 -5.16
C SER A 170 -12.06 7.79 -4.67
N VAL A 171 -12.54 7.54 -3.46
CA VAL A 171 -12.55 6.21 -2.83
C VAL A 171 -13.75 5.35 -3.23
N CYS A 172 -14.72 5.89 -3.97
CA CYS A 172 -15.97 5.21 -4.35
C CYS A 172 -16.23 5.17 -5.87
N ARG A 173 -15.16 5.30 -6.67
CA ARG A 173 -15.19 5.24 -8.13
C ARG A 173 -15.31 3.81 -8.70
N ASP A 174 -15.29 3.70 -10.03
CA ASP A 174 -15.29 2.45 -10.83
C ASP A 174 -14.01 1.57 -10.67
N TRP A 175 -13.32 1.67 -9.53
CA TRP A 175 -12.09 0.92 -9.25
C TRP A 175 -12.34 -0.61 -9.27
N ASP A 176 -13.57 -1.02 -8.93
CA ASP A 176 -14.05 -2.40 -8.90
C ASP A 176 -13.94 -3.08 -10.29
N LYS A 177 -14.16 -2.33 -11.37
CA LYS A 177 -14.02 -2.81 -12.75
C LYS A 177 -12.57 -3.13 -13.08
N HIS A 178 -11.63 -2.28 -12.65
CA HIS A 178 -10.19 -2.50 -12.88
C HIS A 178 -9.69 -3.70 -12.10
N ILE A 179 -10.09 -3.80 -10.82
CA ILE A 179 -9.78 -4.95 -9.97
C ILE A 179 -10.34 -6.25 -10.57
N THR A 180 -11.58 -6.22 -11.09
CA THR A 180 -12.19 -7.37 -11.77
C THR A 180 -11.40 -7.77 -13.03
N GLY A 181 -10.96 -6.79 -13.83
CA GLY A 181 -10.11 -7.03 -14.99
C GLY A 181 -8.77 -7.69 -14.62
N VAL A 182 -8.11 -7.20 -13.58
CA VAL A 182 -6.83 -7.75 -13.08
C VAL A 182 -7.00 -9.18 -12.60
N LYS A 183 -8.05 -9.49 -11.83
CA LYS A 183 -8.38 -10.87 -11.42
C LYS A 183 -8.53 -11.77 -12.63
N LYS A 184 -9.25 -11.32 -13.65
CA LYS A 184 -9.44 -12.13 -14.84
C LYS A 184 -8.12 -12.45 -15.54
N ILE A 185 -7.22 -11.47 -15.64
CA ILE A 185 -5.88 -11.69 -16.20
C ILE A 185 -5.07 -12.66 -15.33
N ILE A 186 -5.12 -12.53 -14.00
CA ILE A 186 -4.44 -13.43 -13.06
C ILE A 186 -4.96 -14.87 -13.21
N GLU A 187 -6.27 -15.07 -13.31
CA GLU A 187 -6.88 -16.37 -13.58
C GLU A 187 -6.36 -16.97 -14.89
N LEU A 188 -6.33 -16.19 -15.98
CA LEU A 188 -5.82 -16.63 -17.29
C LEU A 188 -4.34 -17.03 -17.24
N ARG A 189 -3.59 -16.55 -16.24
CA ARG A 189 -2.20 -16.92 -15.98
C ARG A 189 -2.03 -18.06 -14.97
N GLY A 190 -3.13 -18.70 -14.59
CA GLY A 190 -3.16 -19.84 -13.68
C GLY A 190 -3.11 -19.45 -12.19
N GLY A 191 -3.51 -18.23 -11.85
CA GLY A 191 -3.67 -17.78 -10.47
C GLY A 191 -2.52 -16.91 -9.94
N LEU A 192 -2.73 -16.31 -8.76
CA LEU A 192 -1.86 -15.27 -8.22
C LEU A 192 -0.44 -15.75 -7.94
N LYS A 193 -0.27 -16.99 -7.45
CA LYS A 193 1.05 -17.62 -7.22
C LYS A 193 1.90 -17.70 -8.48
N ASN A 194 1.27 -17.81 -9.66
CA ASN A 194 2.00 -17.84 -10.91
C ASN A 194 2.45 -16.45 -11.35
N VAL A 195 1.84 -15.37 -10.86
CA VAL A 195 2.16 -14.00 -11.25
C VAL A 195 3.13 -13.35 -10.26
N ALA A 196 2.93 -13.59 -8.97
CA ALA A 196 3.76 -13.07 -7.89
C ALA A 196 5.20 -13.64 -7.88
N GLY A 197 6.13 -12.89 -7.29
CA GLY A 197 7.53 -13.30 -7.08
C GLY A 197 8.42 -13.20 -8.31
N ARG A 198 7.90 -12.71 -9.44
CA ARG A 198 8.63 -12.60 -10.72
C ARG A 198 9.40 -11.29 -10.86
N ASP A 199 8.82 -10.20 -10.38
CA ASP A 199 9.37 -8.85 -10.49
C ASP A 199 8.98 -8.03 -9.26
N LYS A 200 9.97 -7.40 -8.62
CA LYS A 200 9.76 -6.66 -7.36
C LYS A 200 8.80 -5.48 -7.49
N HIS A 201 8.71 -4.87 -8.67
CA HIS A 201 7.86 -3.72 -8.91
C HIS A 201 6.42 -4.16 -9.16
N LEU A 202 6.22 -5.22 -9.93
CA LEU A 202 4.91 -5.85 -10.06
C LEU A 202 4.39 -6.36 -8.72
N ASP A 203 5.24 -7.01 -7.91
CA ASP A 203 4.86 -7.50 -6.58
C ASP A 203 4.39 -6.36 -5.66
N ALA A 204 5.05 -5.21 -5.71
CA ALA A 204 4.63 -4.02 -4.97
C ALA A 204 3.23 -3.52 -5.41
N MET A 205 2.96 -3.53 -6.72
CA MET A 205 1.62 -3.21 -7.24
C MET A 205 0.58 -4.27 -6.87
N LEU A 206 0.94 -5.55 -6.89
CA LEU A 206 0.08 -6.66 -6.48
C LEU A 206 -0.24 -6.62 -4.98
N ALA A 207 0.67 -6.10 -4.15
CA ALA A 207 0.39 -5.84 -2.75
C ALA A 207 -0.73 -4.79 -2.59
N TYR A 208 -0.67 -3.68 -3.35
CA TYR A 208 -1.75 -2.70 -3.36
C TYR A 208 -3.05 -3.24 -3.93
N PHE A 209 -2.99 -4.05 -5.00
CA PHE A 209 -4.15 -4.78 -5.51
C PHE A 209 -4.85 -5.53 -4.37
N MET A 210 -4.12 -6.38 -3.65
CA MET A 210 -4.64 -7.16 -2.53
C MET A 210 -5.17 -6.28 -1.40
N ILE A 211 -4.46 -5.20 -1.03
CA ILE A 211 -4.91 -4.26 0.01
C ILE A 211 -6.24 -3.61 -0.38
N ILE A 212 -6.34 -3.07 -1.60
CA ILE A 212 -7.58 -2.45 -2.12
C ILE A 212 -8.72 -3.47 -2.10
N ASP A 213 -8.44 -4.67 -2.60
CA ASP A 213 -9.39 -5.78 -2.69
C ASP A 213 -9.93 -6.16 -1.31
N VAL A 214 -9.05 -6.40 -0.33
CA VAL A 214 -9.40 -6.77 1.05
C VAL A 214 -10.10 -5.63 1.79
N MET A 215 -9.55 -4.43 1.71
CA MET A 215 -10.03 -3.31 2.53
C MET A 215 -11.34 -2.73 2.01
N SER A 216 -11.63 -2.85 0.71
CA SER A 216 -12.92 -2.44 0.14
C SER A 216 -14.10 -3.10 0.85
N PHE A 217 -13.97 -4.37 1.24
CA PHE A 217 -15.03 -5.08 1.94
C PHE A 217 -15.31 -4.51 3.32
N THR A 218 -14.31 -4.01 4.04
CA THR A 218 -14.48 -3.49 5.41
C THR A 218 -15.53 -2.38 5.50
N THR A 219 -15.73 -1.63 4.41
CA THR A 219 -16.66 -0.52 4.28
C THR A 219 -17.60 -0.68 3.08
N SER A 220 -18.07 -1.91 2.84
CA SER A 220 -19.04 -2.25 1.80
C SER A 220 -20.42 -2.59 2.37
N PRO A 221 -21.52 -2.27 1.66
CA PRO A 221 -22.88 -2.60 2.07
C PRO A 221 -23.27 -4.05 1.80
N ARG A 222 -24.19 -4.57 2.61
CA ARG A 222 -24.78 -5.94 2.54
C ARG A 222 -25.11 -6.42 1.11
N PRO A 223 -25.91 -5.71 0.30
CA PRO A 223 -26.39 -6.21 -1.01
C PRO A 223 -25.27 -6.42 -2.03
N ALA A 224 -24.17 -5.69 -1.87
CA ALA A 224 -23.07 -5.79 -2.79
C ALA A 224 -22.10 -6.93 -2.47
N MET A 225 -22.24 -7.55 -1.30
CA MET A 225 -21.57 -8.80 -0.95
C MET A 225 -22.35 -10.03 -1.49
N ALA A 226 -23.65 -9.89 -1.79
CA ALA A 226 -24.54 -10.99 -2.20
C ALA A 226 -24.48 -11.37 -3.70
N HIS A 227 -24.02 -10.46 -4.58
CA HIS A 227 -23.77 -10.77 -6.00
C HIS A 227 -22.37 -11.35 -6.26
N THR A 228 -21.65 -11.69 -5.19
CA THR A 228 -20.19 -11.80 -5.15
C THR A 228 -19.74 -13.19 -4.69
N ASN A 229 -20.59 -14.20 -4.89
CA ASN A 229 -20.39 -15.59 -4.46
C ASN A 229 -19.10 -16.23 -5.01
N SER A 230 -18.51 -15.66 -6.07
CA SER A 230 -17.20 -16.11 -6.60
C SER A 230 -16.02 -15.47 -5.87
N TRP A 231 -16.09 -14.19 -5.52
CA TRP A 231 -14.89 -13.41 -5.18
C TRP A 231 -14.50 -13.44 -3.69
N MET A 232 -15.42 -13.73 -2.77
CA MET A 232 -15.05 -13.97 -1.36
C MET A 232 -14.17 -15.23 -1.19
N ASN A 233 -14.46 -16.27 -1.98
CA ASN A 233 -13.60 -17.45 -2.08
C ASN A 233 -12.21 -17.09 -2.63
N ASP A 234 -12.07 -15.99 -3.38
CA ASP A 234 -10.79 -15.51 -3.86
C ASP A 234 -9.97 -14.81 -2.76
N GLN A 235 -10.60 -14.16 -1.77
CA GLN A 235 -9.83 -13.55 -0.67
C GLN A 235 -9.12 -14.59 0.22
N ILE A 236 -9.70 -15.79 0.40
CA ILE A 236 -9.00 -16.91 1.06
C ILE A 236 -7.68 -17.20 0.33
N GLN A 237 -7.64 -17.08 -1.00
CA GLN A 237 -6.44 -17.40 -1.79
C GLN A 237 -5.28 -16.46 -1.47
N TYR A 238 -5.55 -15.27 -0.94
CA TYR A 238 -4.51 -14.35 -0.49
C TYR A 238 -3.76 -14.85 0.74
N LEU A 239 -4.39 -15.66 1.60
CA LEU A 239 -3.76 -16.17 2.83
C LEU A 239 -2.47 -16.94 2.52
N GLU A 240 -2.39 -17.59 1.36
CA GLU A 240 -1.23 -18.37 0.94
C GLU A 240 -0.09 -17.52 0.37
N ILE A 241 -0.36 -16.28 -0.08
CA ILE A 241 0.63 -15.40 -0.72
C ILE A 241 0.99 -14.17 0.13
N ILE A 242 0.24 -13.90 1.21
CA ILE A 242 0.53 -12.80 2.15
C ILE A 242 2.00 -12.78 2.61
N PRO A 243 2.63 -13.92 2.97
CA PRO A 243 4.04 -13.93 3.37
C PRO A 243 4.99 -13.39 2.28
N ASP A 244 4.62 -13.55 1.01
CA ASP A 244 5.45 -13.19 -0.14
C ASP A 244 5.16 -11.77 -0.65
N LEU A 245 3.88 -11.41 -0.79
CA LEU A 245 3.45 -10.11 -1.34
C LEU A 245 3.32 -9.02 -0.29
N TYR A 246 2.59 -9.30 0.81
CA TYR A 246 2.37 -8.32 1.86
C TYR A 246 3.56 -8.22 2.80
N LYS A 247 4.20 -9.36 3.12
CA LYS A 247 5.29 -9.48 4.09
C LYS A 247 4.86 -8.88 5.44
N SER A 248 5.41 -7.71 5.80
CA SER A 248 5.08 -6.93 7.00
C SER A 248 4.25 -5.66 6.71
N GLY A 249 3.74 -5.50 5.48
CA GLY A 249 3.02 -4.31 5.01
C GLY A 249 3.91 -3.11 4.71
N VAL A 250 5.20 -3.16 5.08
CA VAL A 250 6.10 -2.00 5.03
C VAL A 250 6.61 -1.62 3.64
N SER A 251 6.28 -2.42 2.63
CA SER A 251 6.46 -2.06 1.22
C SER A 251 5.30 -1.21 0.69
N THR A 252 4.31 -0.87 1.51
CA THR A 252 3.12 -0.11 1.12
C THR A 252 2.78 0.96 2.16
N CYS A 253 1.94 1.94 1.82
CA CYS A 253 1.41 2.92 2.77
C CYS A 253 0.34 2.35 3.72
N PHE A 254 0.15 1.04 3.73
CA PHE A 254 -0.78 0.33 4.59
C PHE A 254 0.00 -0.65 5.47
N ALA A 255 0.48 -0.17 6.63
CA ALA A 255 1.34 -0.94 7.51
C ALA A 255 0.56 -1.67 8.62
N CYS A 256 -0.53 -2.36 8.25
CA CYS A 256 -1.26 -3.22 9.18
C CYS A 256 -0.38 -4.43 9.53
N PRO A 257 -0.22 -4.80 10.81
CA PRO A 257 0.43 -6.05 11.19
C PRO A 257 -0.16 -7.25 10.44
N THR A 258 0.70 -8.12 9.91
CA THR A 258 0.32 -9.23 9.02
C THR A 258 -0.74 -10.15 9.63
N GLU A 259 -0.61 -10.45 10.92
CA GLU A 259 -1.57 -11.27 11.67
C GLU A 259 -2.96 -10.60 11.71
N LEU A 260 -2.99 -9.29 11.95
CA LEU A 260 -4.24 -8.52 11.95
C LEU A 260 -4.82 -8.38 10.54
N PHE A 261 -3.99 -8.26 9.51
CA PHE A 261 -4.45 -8.22 8.12
C PHE A 261 -5.10 -9.56 7.70
N VAL A 262 -4.52 -10.68 8.14
CA VAL A 262 -5.13 -12.01 8.00
C VAL A 262 -6.48 -12.07 8.72
N ASP A 263 -6.58 -11.51 9.93
CA ASP A 263 -7.85 -11.47 10.65
C ASP A 263 -8.90 -10.59 9.95
N ILE A 264 -8.52 -9.47 9.31
CA ILE A 264 -9.44 -8.67 8.48
C ILE A 264 -10.06 -9.55 7.36
N ILE A 265 -9.25 -10.36 6.68
CA ILE A 265 -9.73 -11.28 5.63
C ILE A 265 -10.73 -12.29 6.20
N ARG A 266 -10.44 -12.86 7.37
CA ARG A 266 -11.33 -13.81 8.05
C ARG A 266 -12.64 -13.15 8.49
N ILE A 267 -12.58 -11.92 8.99
CA ILE A 267 -13.76 -11.13 9.35
C ILE A 267 -14.62 -10.88 8.10
N ASN A 268 -14.02 -10.46 6.98
CA ASN A 268 -14.74 -10.26 5.71
C ASN A 268 -15.48 -11.52 5.27
N GLN A 269 -14.86 -12.70 5.40
CA GLN A 269 -15.45 -13.99 5.05
C GLN A 269 -16.63 -14.34 5.93
N LEU A 270 -16.51 -14.14 7.24
CA LEU A 270 -17.61 -14.39 8.18
C LEU A 270 -18.80 -13.46 7.91
N ARG A 271 -18.54 -12.17 7.65
CA ARG A 271 -19.58 -11.19 7.27
C ARG A 271 -20.34 -11.62 6.02
N ALA A 272 -19.64 -12.21 5.05
CA ALA A 272 -20.27 -12.69 3.82
C ALA A 272 -21.03 -14.00 4.02
N ALA A 273 -20.47 -14.94 4.77
CA ALA A 273 -21.08 -16.24 5.04
C ALA A 273 -22.35 -16.13 5.89
N GLU A 274 -22.44 -15.12 6.75
CA GLU A 274 -23.66 -14.77 7.49
C GLU A 274 -24.84 -14.48 6.55
N GLN A 275 -24.58 -13.91 5.36
CA GLN A 275 -25.64 -13.59 4.38
C GLN A 275 -26.20 -14.81 3.66
N LEU A 276 -25.40 -15.89 3.55
CA LEU A 276 -25.77 -17.11 2.84
C LEU A 276 -26.53 -18.10 3.73
N GLU A 277 -26.95 -17.68 4.94
CA GLU A 277 -27.66 -18.49 5.94
C GLU A 277 -26.99 -19.86 6.19
N THR A 278 -25.66 -19.87 6.19
CA THR A 278 -24.87 -21.07 6.49
C THR A 278 -24.91 -21.42 7.98
N ASN A 279 -24.47 -22.63 8.33
CA ASN A 279 -24.51 -23.21 9.68
C ASN A 279 -24.11 -22.21 10.79
N ILE A 280 -25.11 -21.62 11.46
CA ILE A 280 -24.95 -20.53 12.42
C ILE A 280 -24.00 -20.93 13.56
N HIS A 281 -24.05 -22.17 14.03
CA HIS A 281 -23.16 -22.63 15.09
C HIS A 281 -21.68 -22.56 14.67
N GLN A 282 -21.37 -23.01 13.45
CA GLN A 282 -20.00 -22.97 12.93
C GLN A 282 -19.52 -21.51 12.76
N LEU A 283 -20.37 -20.65 12.21
CA LEU A 283 -20.07 -19.22 12.06
C LEU A 283 -19.79 -18.57 13.42
N THR A 284 -20.64 -18.87 14.40
CA THR A 284 -20.54 -18.36 15.78
C THR A 284 -19.21 -18.77 16.42
N THR A 285 -18.83 -20.04 16.31
CA THR A 285 -17.51 -20.52 16.79
C THR A 285 -16.36 -19.81 16.07
N SER A 286 -16.39 -19.74 14.73
CA SER A 286 -15.34 -19.07 13.96
C SER A 286 -15.23 -17.58 14.25
N SER A 287 -16.34 -16.87 14.48
CA SER A 287 -16.34 -15.47 14.92
C SER A 287 -15.67 -15.31 16.29
N GLN A 288 -15.91 -16.23 17.22
CA GLN A 288 -15.25 -16.21 18.53
C GLN A 288 -13.75 -16.48 18.42
N ASP A 289 -13.34 -17.42 17.57
CA ASP A 289 -11.93 -17.76 17.36
C ASP A 289 -11.16 -16.57 16.79
N VAL A 290 -11.73 -15.90 15.78
CA VAL A 290 -11.14 -14.70 15.18
C VAL A 290 -11.07 -13.56 16.19
N LEU A 291 -12.14 -13.30 16.97
CA LEU A 291 -12.11 -12.27 18.01
C LEU A 291 -11.03 -12.57 19.07
N ASN A 292 -10.92 -13.83 19.51
CA ASN A 292 -9.89 -14.23 20.47
C ASN A 292 -8.48 -14.04 19.91
N HIS A 293 -8.26 -14.39 18.64
CA HIS A 293 -6.97 -14.20 17.98
C HIS A 293 -6.59 -12.72 17.90
N VAL A 294 -7.54 -11.85 17.51
CA VAL A 294 -7.34 -10.40 17.47
C VAL A 294 -6.99 -9.87 18.86
N LEU A 295 -7.75 -10.22 19.91
CA LEU A 295 -7.54 -9.74 21.28
C LEU A 295 -6.21 -10.24 21.90
N GLN A 296 -5.66 -11.35 21.41
CA GLN A 296 -4.38 -11.91 21.86
C GLN A 296 -3.18 -11.33 21.12
N PHE A 297 -3.40 -10.49 20.11
CA PHE A 297 -2.34 -9.84 19.37
C PHE A 297 -1.45 -9.00 20.30
N SER A 298 -0.13 -9.11 20.12
CA SER A 298 0.86 -8.37 20.90
C SER A 298 1.61 -7.38 20.01
N SER A 299 1.22 -6.11 20.09
CA SER A 299 1.87 -5.00 19.37
C SER A 299 3.37 -4.96 19.66
N LEU A 300 3.76 -5.12 20.93
CA LEU A 300 5.16 -5.12 21.34
C LEU A 300 5.96 -6.25 20.70
N LYS A 301 5.41 -7.48 20.70
CA LYS A 301 6.08 -8.64 20.07
C LYS A 301 6.23 -8.45 18.57
N TRP A 302 5.20 -7.90 17.92
CA TRP A 302 5.23 -7.59 16.50
C TRP A 302 6.33 -6.56 16.17
N VAL A 303 6.37 -5.43 16.89
CA VAL A 303 7.40 -4.40 16.70
C VAL A 303 8.80 -4.96 16.94
N ALA A 304 9.00 -5.73 18.01
CA ALA A 304 10.29 -6.36 18.30
C ALA A 304 10.74 -7.28 17.14
N THR A 305 9.83 -8.10 16.61
CA THR A 305 10.11 -9.00 15.49
C THR A 305 10.45 -8.22 14.21
N TYR A 306 9.68 -7.17 13.92
CA TYR A 306 9.90 -6.29 12.77
C TYR A 306 11.28 -5.61 12.83
N LEU A 307 11.62 -5.00 13.97
CA LEU A 307 12.90 -4.30 14.13
C LEU A 307 14.10 -5.26 14.11
N CYS A 308 13.98 -6.44 14.73
CA CYS A 308 15.02 -7.47 14.66
C CYS A 308 15.23 -7.99 13.24
N GLY A 309 14.17 -8.08 12.42
CA GLY A 309 14.26 -8.51 11.02
C GLY A 309 14.94 -7.50 10.09
N GLN A 310 14.94 -6.21 10.44
CA GLN A 310 15.57 -5.13 9.66
C GLN A 310 17.08 -4.98 9.98
N ASN A 311 17.56 -5.50 11.11
CA ASN A 311 18.91 -5.26 11.64
C ASN A 311 19.92 -6.35 11.29
N SER A 312 20.27 -6.50 10.00
CA SER A 312 21.52 -7.21 9.66
C SER A 312 22.72 -6.30 9.37
N GLU A 313 22.54 -5.01 9.02
CA GLU A 313 23.70 -4.18 8.62
C GLU A 313 23.77 -2.71 9.09
N THR A 314 22.74 -2.08 9.69
CA THR A 314 22.84 -0.64 10.00
C THR A 314 22.05 -0.20 11.24
N THR A 315 22.75 0.19 12.31
CA THR A 315 22.76 1.54 12.91
C THR A 315 23.23 1.47 14.37
N SER A 316 24.37 2.07 14.66
CA SER A 316 25.02 2.12 15.99
C SER A 316 24.49 3.24 16.89
N ASP A 317 23.42 3.95 16.48
CA ASP A 317 22.96 5.17 17.15
C ASP A 317 21.58 4.98 17.79
N ILE A 318 21.60 4.66 19.09
CA ILE A 318 20.43 4.29 19.91
C ILE A 318 19.41 5.45 19.96
N HIS A 319 19.85 6.70 19.86
CA HIS A 319 18.98 7.88 19.96
C HIS A 319 18.09 8.11 18.73
N ALA A 320 18.46 7.59 17.56
CA ALA A 320 17.64 7.68 16.34
C ALA A 320 16.57 6.58 16.26
N VAL A 321 16.76 5.46 16.99
CA VAL A 321 15.90 4.27 16.93
C VAL A 321 14.65 4.40 17.83
N GLU A 322 14.78 5.11 18.95
CA GLU A 322 13.71 5.22 19.96
C GLU A 322 12.42 5.90 19.46
N PRO A 323 12.46 7.05 18.75
CA PRO A 323 11.25 7.68 18.20
C PRO A 323 10.57 6.85 17.11
N ILE A 324 11.35 6.11 16.32
CA ILE A 324 10.83 5.22 15.27
C ILE A 324 10.14 4.02 15.89
N MET A 325 10.74 3.42 16.94
CA MET A 325 10.16 2.29 17.66
C MET A 325 8.84 2.68 18.36
N SER A 326 8.79 3.83 19.03
CA SER A 326 7.57 4.30 19.70
C SER A 326 6.44 4.65 18.71
N GLY A 327 6.81 5.18 17.54
CA GLY A 327 5.91 5.37 16.41
C GLY A 327 5.32 4.05 15.92
N TRP A 328 6.16 3.04 15.63
CA TRP A 328 5.70 1.73 15.18
C TRP A 328 4.84 1.00 16.21
N LEU A 329 5.16 1.13 17.49
CA LEU A 329 4.31 0.60 18.57
C LEU A 329 2.95 1.27 18.56
N SER A 330 2.90 2.60 18.40
CA SER A 330 1.62 3.31 18.29
C SER A 330 0.82 2.89 17.06
N VAL A 331 1.46 2.68 15.91
CA VAL A 331 0.79 2.16 14.71
C VAL A 331 0.20 0.77 14.97
N ALA A 332 0.97 -0.13 15.58
CA ALA A 332 0.50 -1.49 15.89
C ALA A 332 -0.66 -1.49 16.90
N GLU A 333 -0.60 -0.66 17.95
CA GLU A 333 -1.69 -0.49 18.92
C GLU A 333 -2.96 0.08 18.27
N ILE A 334 -2.81 1.04 17.36
CA ILE A 334 -3.95 1.57 16.58
C ILE A 334 -4.58 0.44 15.77
N TYR A 335 -3.80 -0.30 14.97
CA TYR A 335 -4.33 -1.39 14.14
C TYR A 335 -5.00 -2.49 14.98
N HIS A 336 -4.40 -2.89 16.10
CA HIS A 336 -5.00 -3.85 17.02
C HIS A 336 -6.38 -3.38 17.48
N ALA A 337 -6.47 -2.13 17.93
CA ALA A 337 -7.72 -1.58 18.42
C ALA A 337 -8.77 -1.37 17.31
N VAL A 338 -8.39 -0.91 16.11
CA VAL A 338 -9.36 -0.71 15.02
C VAL A 338 -9.85 -2.03 14.42
N VAL A 339 -9.01 -3.06 14.36
CA VAL A 339 -9.43 -4.40 13.93
C VAL A 339 -10.34 -5.04 14.97
N THR A 340 -10.11 -4.79 16.26
CA THR A 340 -11.03 -5.20 17.33
C THR A 340 -12.41 -4.55 17.16
N LEU A 341 -12.47 -3.23 16.94
CA LEU A 341 -13.73 -2.51 16.75
C LEU A 341 -14.44 -2.94 15.46
N TYR A 342 -13.69 -3.14 14.39
CA TYR A 342 -14.22 -3.70 13.15
C TYR A 342 -14.84 -5.08 13.35
N CYS A 343 -14.14 -5.99 14.04
CA CYS A 343 -14.64 -7.33 14.36
C CYS A 343 -15.94 -7.27 15.18
N LEU A 344 -15.93 -6.51 16.28
CA LEU A 344 -17.08 -6.37 17.19
C LEU A 344 -18.28 -5.71 16.51
N GLY A 345 -18.06 -4.70 15.66
CA GLY A 345 -19.13 -3.98 14.96
C GLY A 345 -19.73 -4.82 13.83
N SER A 346 -18.88 -5.38 12.97
CA SER A 346 -19.32 -6.07 11.76
C SER A 346 -19.89 -7.47 12.00
N LEU A 347 -19.46 -8.16 13.05
CA LEU A 347 -19.95 -9.49 13.45
C LEU A 347 -20.82 -9.44 14.72
N SER A 348 -21.41 -8.27 15.02
CA SER A 348 -22.15 -8.02 16.27
C SER A 348 -23.28 -9.02 16.54
N SER A 349 -24.00 -9.44 15.50
CA SER A 349 -25.05 -10.47 15.55
C SER A 349 -24.53 -11.84 15.99
N LEU A 350 -23.38 -12.28 15.47
CA LEU A 350 -22.77 -13.58 15.79
C LEU A 350 -22.08 -13.56 17.18
N ILE A 351 -21.33 -12.49 17.47
CA ILE A 351 -20.59 -12.35 18.73
C ILE A 351 -21.56 -12.14 19.90
N GLY A 352 -22.67 -11.42 19.69
CA GLY A 352 -23.70 -11.18 20.70
C GLY A 352 -24.40 -12.45 21.21
N VAL A 353 -24.29 -13.58 20.49
CA VAL A 353 -24.80 -14.89 20.94
C VAL A 353 -23.93 -15.50 22.04
N ILE A 354 -22.62 -15.20 22.04
CA ILE A 354 -21.62 -15.89 22.87
C ILE A 354 -21.11 -15.01 24.01
N GLN A 355 -20.85 -13.74 23.70
CA GLN A 355 -20.23 -12.80 24.61
C GLN A 355 -21.29 -12.00 25.36
N SER A 356 -21.02 -11.73 26.64
CA SER A 356 -21.88 -10.82 27.40
C SER A 356 -21.77 -9.40 26.83
N VAL A 357 -22.89 -8.67 26.88
CA VAL A 357 -22.94 -7.24 26.51
C VAL A 357 -21.88 -6.42 27.27
N SER A 358 -21.58 -6.79 28.52
CA SER A 358 -20.53 -6.16 29.33
C SER A 358 -19.12 -6.40 28.77
N SER A 359 -18.78 -7.63 28.36
CA SER A 359 -17.49 -7.99 27.76
C SER A 359 -17.25 -7.20 26.48
N ILE A 360 -18.25 -7.21 25.58
CA ILE A 360 -18.21 -6.46 24.32
C ILE A 360 -18.02 -4.96 24.57
N SER A 361 -18.79 -4.39 25.51
CA SER A 361 -18.70 -2.97 25.84
C SER A 361 -17.34 -2.60 26.41
N GLN A 362 -16.76 -3.44 27.28
CA GLN A 362 -15.43 -3.22 27.85
C GLN A 362 -14.35 -3.24 26.76
N ALA A 363 -14.39 -4.22 25.85
CA ALA A 363 -13.47 -4.30 24.73
C ALA A 363 -13.58 -3.06 23.82
N ARG A 364 -14.80 -2.64 23.44
CA ARG A 364 -15.01 -1.43 22.62
C ARG A 364 -14.46 -0.17 23.30
N ILE A 365 -14.72 0.03 24.59
CA ILE A 365 -14.21 1.19 25.34
C ILE A 365 -12.69 1.18 25.42
N ALA A 366 -12.08 0.02 25.70
CA ALA A 366 -10.62 -0.11 25.77
C ALA A 366 -9.97 0.20 24.41
N SER A 367 -10.49 -0.38 23.33
CA SER A 367 -10.01 -0.13 21.96
C SER A 367 -10.17 1.33 21.55
N TYR A 368 -11.34 1.94 21.81
CA TYR A 368 -11.58 3.36 21.52
C TYR A 368 -10.59 4.29 22.24
N ASN A 369 -10.35 4.04 23.53
CA ASN A 369 -9.38 4.81 24.31
C ASN A 369 -7.94 4.63 23.80
N SER A 370 -7.56 3.41 23.42
CA SER A 370 -6.25 3.11 22.83
C SER A 370 -6.04 3.90 21.53
N ILE A 371 -7.02 3.84 20.61
CA ILE A 371 -6.98 4.58 19.34
C ILE A 371 -6.83 6.08 19.58
N LYS A 372 -7.63 6.64 20.50
CA LYS A 372 -7.58 8.07 20.82
C LYS A 372 -6.22 8.51 21.34
N LEU A 373 -5.60 7.71 22.20
CA LEU A 373 -4.26 7.97 22.73
C LEU A 373 -3.21 7.93 21.60
N HIS A 374 -3.14 6.83 20.87
CA HIS A 374 -2.07 6.60 19.91
C HIS A 374 -2.21 7.44 18.63
N LEU A 375 -3.44 7.73 18.18
CA LEU A 375 -3.65 8.70 17.08
C LEU A 375 -3.14 10.09 17.49
N ARG A 376 -3.43 10.55 18.71
CA ARG A 376 -2.90 11.84 19.18
C ARG A 376 -1.38 11.81 19.25
N ASN A 377 -0.77 10.73 19.71
CA ASN A 377 0.69 10.60 19.74
C ASN A 377 1.31 10.78 18.34
N ILE A 378 0.79 10.09 17.31
CA ILE A 378 1.36 10.16 15.95
C ILE A 378 1.07 11.50 15.26
N PHE A 379 -0.17 12.01 15.35
CA PHE A 379 -0.54 13.24 14.65
C PHE A 379 0.02 14.51 15.32
N LEU A 380 0.36 14.46 16.62
CA LEU A 380 1.02 15.56 17.32
C LEU A 380 2.55 15.42 17.38
N ALA A 381 3.09 14.27 16.97
CA ALA A 381 4.53 14.04 16.91
C ALA A 381 5.22 15.07 16.00
N LYS A 382 6.41 15.52 16.41
CA LYS A 382 7.28 16.43 15.64
C LYS A 382 8.60 15.79 15.24
N ASP A 383 8.75 14.50 15.52
CA ASP A 383 9.92 13.68 15.26
C ASP A 383 9.68 12.74 14.06
N GLY A 384 10.49 11.68 13.95
CA GLY A 384 10.38 10.68 12.89
C GLY A 384 9.04 9.94 12.83
N ALA A 385 8.20 9.97 13.87
CA ALA A 385 6.87 9.37 13.83
C ALA A 385 5.87 10.19 12.98
N ALA A 386 6.16 11.46 12.69
CA ALA A 386 5.27 12.31 11.88
C ALA A 386 5.03 11.76 10.47
N GLN A 387 6.00 11.04 9.90
CA GLN A 387 5.85 10.39 8.58
C GLN A 387 4.83 9.24 8.60
N MET A 388 4.53 8.66 9.76
CA MET A 388 3.61 7.52 9.90
C MET A 388 2.13 7.93 9.81
N ARG A 389 1.82 9.23 9.79
CA ARG A 389 0.44 9.73 9.70
C ARG A 389 -0.31 9.21 8.47
N LYS A 390 0.39 9.04 7.35
CA LYS A 390 -0.18 8.53 6.09
C LYS A 390 -0.73 7.11 6.20
N LEU A 391 -0.30 6.34 7.20
CA LEU A 391 -0.71 4.96 7.43
C LEU A 391 -2.10 4.83 8.07
N LEU A 392 -2.76 5.96 8.37
CA LEU A 392 -3.84 6.01 9.37
C LEU A 392 -5.19 6.50 8.82
N ILE A 393 -5.41 6.48 7.49
CA ILE A 393 -6.68 6.88 6.87
C ILE A 393 -7.82 5.96 7.36
N TRP A 394 -7.74 4.64 7.09
CA TRP A 394 -8.76 3.70 7.56
C TRP A 394 -8.91 3.71 9.09
N PRO A 395 -7.83 3.72 9.91
CA PRO A 395 -7.96 3.89 11.35
C PRO A 395 -8.72 5.14 11.81
N LEU A 396 -8.53 6.30 11.16
CA LEU A 396 -9.29 7.51 11.45
C LEU A 396 -10.78 7.36 11.14
N VAL A 397 -11.12 6.62 10.07
CA VAL A 397 -12.52 6.31 9.73
C VAL A 397 -13.16 5.45 10.82
N ILE A 398 -12.50 4.36 11.24
CA ILE A 398 -13.03 3.50 12.31
C ILE A 398 -13.15 4.26 13.63
N ALA A 399 -12.15 5.07 13.99
CA ALA A 399 -12.21 5.96 15.15
C ALA A 399 -13.41 6.92 15.08
N GLY A 400 -13.65 7.49 13.90
CA GLY A 400 -14.75 8.42 13.65
C GLY A 400 -16.12 7.78 13.79
N ILE A 401 -16.31 6.56 13.26
CA ILE A 401 -17.56 5.78 13.42
C ILE A 401 -17.88 5.56 14.90
N GLU A 402 -16.86 5.27 15.70
CA GLU A 402 -17.01 5.00 17.15
C GLU A 402 -17.15 6.28 17.99
N THR A 403 -16.86 7.44 17.41
CA THR A 403 -16.88 8.73 18.14
C THR A 403 -18.30 9.24 18.33
N ARG A 404 -18.77 9.22 19.58
CA ARG A 404 -20.08 9.73 19.99
C ARG A 404 -20.13 11.26 20.11
N LYS A 405 -21.35 11.80 20.25
CA LYS A 405 -21.61 13.25 20.29
C LYS A 405 -20.91 13.95 21.46
N GLU A 406 -20.75 13.26 22.58
CA GLU A 406 -20.12 13.77 23.79
C GLU A 406 -18.63 14.07 23.59
N ASP A 407 -17.97 13.40 22.65
CA ASP A 407 -16.55 13.57 22.35
C ASP A 407 -16.32 14.48 21.13
N SER A 408 -17.01 15.63 21.12
CA SER A 408 -16.92 16.65 20.07
C SER A 408 -15.48 17.12 19.81
N SER A 409 -14.65 17.14 20.86
CA SER A 409 -13.21 17.47 20.75
C SER A 409 -12.46 16.49 19.86
N PHE A 410 -12.81 15.20 19.90
CA PHE A 410 -12.17 14.18 19.10
C PHE A 410 -12.74 14.13 17.69
N ARG A 411 -14.04 14.39 17.50
CA ARG A 411 -14.60 14.63 16.15
C ARG A 411 -13.87 15.76 15.43
N LEU A 412 -13.66 16.90 16.10
CA LEU A 412 -12.89 18.02 15.56
C LEU A 412 -11.44 17.64 15.25
N PHE A 413 -10.80 16.87 16.12
CA PHE A 413 -9.46 16.36 15.86
C PHE A 413 -9.42 15.51 14.57
N ILE A 414 -10.33 14.54 14.43
CA ILE A 414 -10.41 13.66 13.26
C ILE A 414 -10.63 14.46 11.97
N THR A 415 -11.61 15.37 11.95
CA THR A 415 -11.88 16.19 10.75
C THR A 415 -10.71 17.09 10.37
N THR A 416 -10.01 17.64 11.37
CA THR A 416 -8.80 18.44 11.16
C THR A 416 -7.69 17.60 10.54
N GLN A 417 -7.45 16.39 11.07
CA GLN A 417 -6.41 15.50 10.54
C GLN A 417 -6.74 15.04 9.12
N LEU A 418 -7.99 14.68 8.83
CA LEU A 418 -8.41 14.27 7.49
C LEU A 418 -8.24 15.40 6.46
N ASN A 419 -8.60 16.64 6.81
CA ASN A 419 -8.35 17.80 5.93
C ASN A 419 -6.84 17.99 5.67
N TRP A 420 -6.02 17.91 6.72
CA TRP A 420 -4.57 18.01 6.57
C TRP A 420 -4.01 16.88 5.69
N MET A 421 -4.43 15.64 5.91
CA MET A 421 -3.97 14.48 5.15
C MET A 421 -4.26 14.63 3.66
N SER A 422 -5.44 15.11 3.28
CA SER A 422 -5.76 15.32 1.86
C SER A 422 -4.78 16.28 1.18
N SER A 423 -4.53 17.43 1.81
CA SER A 423 -3.58 18.43 1.30
C SER A 423 -2.12 17.97 1.42
N ALA A 424 -1.79 17.12 2.38
CA ALA A 424 -0.42 16.65 2.61
C ALA A 424 -0.04 15.49 1.69
N LEU A 425 -0.99 14.62 1.34
CA LEU A 425 -0.80 13.43 0.51
C LEU A 425 -1.28 13.63 -0.94
N GLY A 426 -1.97 14.74 -1.22
CA GLY A 426 -2.52 15.05 -2.54
C GLY A 426 -3.50 13.99 -3.05
N THR A 427 -4.38 13.52 -2.16
CA THR A 427 -5.47 12.56 -2.45
C THR A 427 -6.79 13.09 -1.87
N TYR A 428 -7.92 12.81 -2.53
CA TYR A 428 -9.25 13.18 -2.02
C TYR A 428 -9.80 12.19 -1.00
N ALA A 429 -9.19 11.01 -0.83
CA ALA A 429 -9.69 9.97 0.06
C ALA A 429 -9.96 10.45 1.50
N PRO A 430 -9.08 11.26 2.14
CA PRO A 430 -9.36 11.80 3.47
C PRO A 430 -10.54 12.78 3.51
N ILE A 431 -10.80 13.55 2.44
CA ILE A 431 -11.95 14.45 2.37
C ILE A 431 -13.26 13.67 2.23
N GLU A 432 -13.28 12.64 1.40
CA GLU A 432 -14.44 11.76 1.27
C GLU A 432 -14.71 11.02 2.58
N ALA A 433 -13.65 10.56 3.28
CA ALA A 433 -13.75 10.01 4.64
C ALA A 433 -14.38 11.02 5.62
N ARG A 434 -13.95 12.29 5.60
CA ARG A 434 -14.53 13.34 6.44
C ARG A 434 -16.01 13.55 6.13
N GLN A 435 -16.38 13.65 4.86
CA GLN A 435 -17.76 13.85 4.43
C GLN A 435 -18.66 12.69 4.86
N PHE A 436 -18.17 11.46 4.71
CA PHE A 436 -18.83 10.26 5.21
C PHE A 436 -19.07 10.34 6.73
N LEU A 437 -18.03 10.64 7.52
CA LEU A 437 -18.13 10.73 8.97
C LEU A 437 -19.09 11.83 9.43
N GLU A 438 -19.05 13.00 8.80
CA GLU A 438 -19.97 14.09 9.13
C GLU A 438 -21.44 13.72 8.81
N SER A 439 -21.67 13.03 7.70
CA SER A 439 -23.00 12.49 7.36
C SER A 439 -23.45 11.46 8.40
N HIS A 440 -22.55 10.54 8.75
CA HIS A 440 -22.78 9.51 9.77
C HIS A 440 -23.13 10.14 11.12
N TRP A 441 -22.33 11.09 11.62
CA TRP A 441 -22.59 11.77 12.89
C TRP A 441 -23.93 12.52 12.90
N ARG A 442 -24.28 13.22 11.81
CA ARG A 442 -25.60 13.85 11.68
C ARG A 442 -26.72 12.81 11.78
N SER A 443 -26.55 11.64 11.18
CA SER A 443 -27.55 10.58 11.26
C SER A 443 -27.69 9.99 12.67
N VAL A 444 -26.58 9.76 13.38
CA VAL A 444 -26.59 9.04 14.67
C VAL A 444 -26.91 9.97 15.84
N ASP A 445 -26.53 11.26 15.77
CA ASP A 445 -26.80 12.25 16.82
C ASP A 445 -28.31 12.55 17.02
N HIS A 446 -29.15 12.10 16.07
CA HIS A 446 -30.60 12.23 16.11
C HIS A 446 -31.33 10.91 16.42
N CYS A 447 -30.62 9.78 16.51
CA CYS A 447 -31.19 8.47 16.81
C CYS A 447 -31.11 8.14 18.30
N LEU A 448 -32.06 7.33 18.79
CA LEU A 448 -31.95 6.76 20.14
C LEU A 448 -30.85 5.68 20.16
N PRO A 449 -30.20 5.41 21.32
CA PRO A 449 -29.16 4.37 21.42
C PRO A 449 -29.63 2.96 21.03
N SER A 450 -30.94 2.68 21.12
CA SER A 450 -31.55 1.41 20.69
C SER A 450 -31.71 1.28 19.17
N GLU A 451 -31.40 2.34 18.40
CA GLU A 451 -31.53 2.43 16.94
C GLU A 451 -30.16 2.53 16.26
N GLU A 452 -29.07 2.14 16.94
CA GLU A 452 -27.74 2.09 16.33
C GLU A 452 -27.79 1.26 15.05
N LYS A 453 -27.42 1.89 13.92
CA LYS A 453 -27.43 1.26 12.61
C LYS A 453 -26.42 0.10 12.59
N PRO A 454 -26.80 -1.10 12.14
CA PRO A 454 -25.85 -2.19 11.90
C PRO A 454 -24.73 -1.74 10.95
N TRP A 455 -23.51 -2.26 11.13
CA TRP A 455 -22.32 -1.96 10.33
C TRP A 455 -22.61 -1.91 8.82
N GLU A 456 -23.29 -2.94 8.33
CA GLU A 456 -23.63 -3.12 6.92
C GLU A 456 -24.59 -2.08 6.32
N SER A 457 -25.30 -1.34 7.19
CA SER A 457 -26.22 -0.28 6.79
C SER A 457 -25.61 1.13 6.89
N MET A 458 -24.36 1.23 7.35
CA MET A 458 -23.65 2.50 7.47
C MET A 458 -23.15 3.01 6.12
N PHE A 459 -22.91 2.10 5.16
CA PHE A 459 -22.32 2.42 3.86
C PHE A 459 -23.38 2.36 2.77
N ASP A 460 -23.38 3.36 1.88
CA ASP A 460 -24.22 3.42 0.69
C ASP A 460 -23.44 3.05 -0.59
N LYS A 461 -22.11 3.02 -0.49
CA LYS A 461 -21.16 2.71 -1.57
C LYS A 461 -20.03 1.82 -1.05
N HIS A 462 -19.20 1.32 -1.96
CA HIS A 462 -17.96 0.63 -1.60
C HIS A 462 -16.85 1.66 -1.46
N PHE A 463 -16.51 1.98 -0.22
CA PHE A 463 -15.41 2.87 0.06
C PHE A 463 -14.11 2.07 0.22
N VAL A 464 -12.98 2.65 -0.21
CA VAL A 464 -11.64 2.09 0.00
C VAL A 464 -10.72 3.14 0.62
N PHE A 465 -10.58 3.10 1.95
CA PHE A 465 -9.85 4.12 2.71
C PHE A 465 -8.37 3.76 2.97
N VAL A 466 -7.60 3.47 1.92
CA VAL A 466 -6.23 2.91 2.05
C VAL A 466 -5.08 3.79 1.52
N LEU A 467 -5.37 4.86 0.78
CA LEU A 467 -4.41 5.70 0.05
C LEU A 467 -4.62 7.19 0.26
#